data_AF-A0A510IXC2-F1
#
_entry.id   AF-A0A510IXC2-F1
#
_cell.length_a   1.000
_cell.length_b   1.000
_cell.length_c   1.000
_cell.angle_alpha   90.00
_cell.angle_beta   90.00
_cell.angle_gamma   90.00
#
_symmetry.space_group_name_H-M   'P 1'
#
loop_
_entity.id
_entity.type
_entity.pdbx_description
1 polymer ?
#
loop_
_entity_poly.entity_id
_entity_poly.type
_entity_poly.pdbx_seq_one_letter_code
_entity_poly.pdbx_strand_id
1 'polypeptide(L)'
;MNMKKTKFAFFLLPLFVAPNFSGASSCPEPVKENMTVEREKKIYSLVQTYVSDVKGWPDDSFCVELNRQEGGVIVFWVIHKDDKASLIPGGGKSIEVYVDQKEMKIIKELAFQ
;
A
#
# COMPACT_ATOMS: atom_id res chain seq x y z
N MET A 1 -34.71 -40.77 -15.76
CA MET A 1 -34.56 -39.61 -16.65
C MET A 1 -33.21 -39.70 -17.35
N ASN A 2 -33.24 -39.45 -18.67
CA ASN A 2 -32.22 -39.83 -19.65
C ASN A 2 -30.90 -39.07 -19.56
N MET A 3 -29.84 -39.80 -19.93
CA MET A 3 -28.47 -39.39 -20.22
C MET A 3 -28.35 -38.11 -21.07
N LYS A 4 -27.25 -37.38 -20.87
CA LYS A 4 -26.41 -36.84 -21.96
C LYS A 4 -24.99 -36.60 -21.43
N LYS A 5 -24.07 -37.48 -21.84
CA LYS A 5 -22.61 -37.36 -21.68
C LYS A 5 -22.10 -36.40 -22.74
N THR A 6 -21.43 -35.33 -22.34
CA THR A 6 -20.79 -34.39 -23.27
C THR A 6 -19.27 -34.60 -23.22
N LYS A 7 -18.73 -34.96 -24.38
CA LYS A 7 -17.32 -35.25 -24.64
C LYS A 7 -16.52 -33.95 -24.56
N PHE A 8 -15.49 -33.90 -23.72
CA PHE A 8 -14.48 -32.86 -23.76
C PHE A 8 -13.39 -33.25 -24.77
N ALA A 9 -13.21 -32.43 -25.79
CA ALA A 9 -12.21 -32.60 -26.82
C ALA A 9 -10.82 -32.22 -26.26
N PHE A 10 -9.89 -33.16 -26.34
CA PHE A 10 -8.46 -32.96 -26.13
C PHE A 10 -7.91 -32.07 -27.25
N PHE A 11 -7.50 -30.85 -26.93
CA PHE A 11 -6.67 -30.05 -27.82
C PHE A 11 -5.20 -30.40 -27.58
N LEU A 12 -4.62 -31.14 -28.52
CA LEU A 12 -3.18 -31.30 -28.68
C LEU A 12 -2.61 -29.95 -29.14
N LEU A 13 -1.90 -29.26 -28.24
CA LEU A 13 -1.07 -28.12 -28.61
C LEU A 13 0.36 -28.60 -28.93
N PRO A 14 1.00 -28.02 -29.95
CA PRO A 14 2.35 -28.40 -30.36
C PRO A 14 3.39 -28.03 -29.30
N LEU A 15 4.35 -28.95 -29.12
CA LEU A 15 5.61 -28.74 -28.42
C LEU A 15 6.37 -27.57 -29.06
N PHE A 16 6.26 -26.39 -28.46
CA PHE A 16 7.18 -25.30 -28.69
C PHE A 16 8.46 -25.58 -27.90
N VAL A 17 9.53 -25.90 -28.64
CA VAL A 17 10.90 -25.90 -28.15
C VAL A 17 11.25 -24.44 -27.86
N ALA A 18 11.29 -24.07 -26.58
CA ALA A 18 11.77 -22.76 -26.17
C ALA A 18 13.31 -22.72 -26.31
N PRO A 19 13.88 -21.68 -26.94
CA PRO A 19 15.32 -21.47 -26.93
C PRO A 19 15.80 -21.14 -25.52
N ASN A 20 16.94 -21.72 -25.12
CA ASN A 20 17.71 -21.36 -23.95
C ASN A 20 17.99 -19.84 -23.95
N PHE A 21 17.21 -19.08 -23.19
CA PHE A 21 17.53 -17.70 -22.88
C PHE A 21 18.30 -17.68 -21.57
N SER A 22 19.62 -17.92 -21.66
CA SER A 22 20.57 -17.54 -20.61
C SER A 22 20.72 -16.01 -20.62
N GLY A 23 19.62 -15.31 -20.34
CA GLY A 23 19.65 -13.92 -19.95
C GLY A 23 19.70 -13.89 -18.44
N ALA A 24 20.86 -13.60 -17.86
CA ALA A 24 20.96 -13.22 -16.46
C ALA A 24 20.07 -11.98 -16.26
N SER A 25 18.82 -12.22 -15.87
CA SER A 25 17.94 -11.20 -15.33
C SER A 25 18.49 -10.85 -13.95
N SER A 26 19.52 -10.01 -13.95
CA SER A 26 19.93 -9.27 -12.76
C SER A 26 18.83 -8.26 -12.48
N CYS A 27 17.71 -8.78 -11.96
CA CYS A 27 16.73 -7.94 -11.29
C CYS A 27 17.50 -7.29 -10.14
N PRO A 28 17.64 -5.96 -10.09
CA PRO A 28 18.22 -5.33 -8.91
C PRO A 28 17.38 -5.79 -7.71
N GLU A 29 18.03 -6.42 -6.74
CA GLU A 29 17.37 -6.78 -5.49
C GLU A 29 16.72 -5.51 -4.91
N PRO A 30 15.50 -5.59 -4.35
CA PRO A 30 14.89 -4.44 -3.70
C PRO A 30 15.80 -4.03 -2.54
N VAL A 31 16.52 -2.94 -2.75
CA VAL A 31 17.34 -2.31 -1.72
C VAL A 31 16.39 -1.97 -0.58
N LYS A 32 16.53 -2.68 0.55
CA LYS A 32 15.93 -2.26 1.81
C LYS A 32 16.63 -0.96 2.20
N GLU A 33 16.09 0.15 1.71
CA GLU A 33 16.56 1.48 2.03
C GLU A 33 16.27 1.70 3.52
N ASN A 34 17.30 1.55 4.36
CA ASN A 34 17.22 1.88 5.77
C ASN A 34 16.93 3.39 5.88
N MET A 35 15.71 3.73 6.25
CA MET A 35 15.28 5.11 6.41
C MET A 35 16.06 5.75 7.56
N THR A 36 16.59 6.95 7.35
CA THR A 36 17.24 7.68 8.42
C THR A 36 16.19 8.26 9.36
N VAL A 37 16.47 8.27 10.66
CA VAL A 37 15.59 8.82 11.70
C VAL A 37 15.17 10.27 11.38
N GLU A 38 16.08 11.06 10.80
CA GLU A 38 15.79 12.45 10.40
C GLU A 38 14.83 12.55 9.21
N ARG A 39 14.90 11.61 8.25
CA ARG A 39 13.95 11.55 7.14
C ARG A 39 12.57 11.14 7.65
N GLU A 40 12.52 10.13 8.51
CA GLU A 40 11.27 9.66 9.12
C GLU A 40 10.54 10.80 9.85
N LYS A 41 11.24 11.55 10.72
CA LYS A 41 10.66 12.72 11.41
C LYS A 41 10.06 13.76 10.44
N LYS A 42 10.74 14.05 9.33
CA LYS A 42 10.25 14.98 8.30
C LYS A 42 8.98 14.47 7.64
N ILE A 43 8.92 13.17 7.35
CA ILE A 43 7.75 12.55 6.73
C ILE A 43 6.58 12.53 7.72
N TYR A 44 6.81 12.20 8.99
CA TYR A 44 5.79 12.31 10.04
C TYR A 44 5.23 13.74 10.14
N SER A 45 6.12 14.74 10.15
CA SER A 45 5.72 16.14 10.20
C SER A 45 4.88 16.53 8.98
N LEU A 46 5.26 16.06 7.78
CA LEU A 46 4.50 16.28 6.55
C LEU A 46 3.06 15.73 6.65
N VAL A 47 2.91 14.51 7.19
CA VAL A 47 1.59 13.89 7.37
C VAL A 47 0.78 14.67 8.42
N GLN A 48 1.38 15.05 9.55
CA GLN A 48 0.70 15.85 10.57
C GLN A 48 0.20 17.18 10.00
N THR A 49 1.07 17.94 9.32
CA THR A 49 0.70 19.21 8.69
C THR A 49 -0.41 19.04 7.67
N TYR A 50 -0.33 18.01 6.82
CA TYR A 50 -1.40 17.72 5.86
C TYR A 50 -2.74 17.46 6.54
N VAL A 51 -2.76 16.64 7.59
CA VAL A 51 -4.01 16.32 8.30
C VAL A 51 -4.56 17.58 8.99
N SER A 52 -3.71 18.38 9.62
CA SER A 52 -4.09 19.63 10.27
C SER A 52 -4.67 20.63 9.26
N ASP A 53 -3.95 20.88 8.15
CA ASP A 53 -4.31 21.91 7.17
C ASP A 53 -5.47 21.47 6.26
N VAL A 54 -5.48 20.22 5.81
CA VAL A 54 -6.44 19.73 4.80
C VAL A 54 -7.68 19.12 5.45
N LYS A 55 -7.55 18.43 6.59
CA LYS A 55 -8.71 17.88 7.31
C LYS A 55 -9.24 18.82 8.38
N GLY A 56 -8.48 19.83 8.77
CA GLY A 56 -8.86 20.74 9.86
C GLY A 56 -8.88 20.05 11.22
N TRP A 57 -8.11 18.96 11.37
CA TRP A 57 -8.07 18.21 12.62
C TRP A 57 -7.00 18.79 13.55
N PRO A 58 -7.33 19.11 14.80
CA PRO A 58 -6.32 19.47 15.80
C PRO A 58 -5.28 18.36 15.98
N ASP A 59 -4.02 18.73 16.24
CA ASP A 59 -2.92 17.78 16.41
C ASP A 59 -3.15 16.76 17.56
N ASP A 60 -3.99 17.11 18.54
CA ASP A 60 -4.38 16.24 19.66
C ASP A 60 -5.59 15.35 19.35
N SER A 61 -6.22 15.50 18.18
CA SER A 61 -7.42 14.75 17.79
C SER A 61 -7.13 13.52 16.96
N PHE A 62 -5.87 13.26 16.61
CA PHE A 62 -5.46 12.08 15.85
C PHE A 62 -4.07 11.58 16.26
N CYS A 63 -3.76 10.35 15.86
CA CYS A 63 -2.42 9.77 15.95
C CYS A 63 -1.99 9.32 14.56
N VAL A 64 -0.69 9.46 14.27
CA VAL A 64 -0.09 8.99 13.02
C VAL A 64 0.75 7.76 13.34
N GLU A 65 0.50 6.66 12.65
CA GLU A 65 1.20 5.40 12.83
C GLU A 65 1.75 4.91 11.49
N LEU A 66 3.03 4.52 11.47
CA LEU A 66 3.61 3.86 10.31
C LEU A 66 2.97 2.47 10.14
N ASN A 67 2.25 2.25 9.04
CA ASN A 67 1.67 0.94 8.74
C ASN A 67 2.65 0.07 7.96
N ARG A 68 3.05 0.53 6.76
CA ARG A 68 3.92 -0.24 5.87
C ARG A 68 4.74 0.65 4.95
N GLN A 69 5.82 0.09 4.44
CA GLN A 69 6.69 0.71 3.45
C GLN A 69 6.82 -0.21 2.25
N GLU A 70 6.49 0.30 1.06
CA GLU A 70 6.46 -0.47 -0.18
C GLU A 70 7.26 0.30 -1.24
N GLY A 71 8.52 -0.10 -1.43
CA GLY A 71 9.44 0.60 -2.32
C GLY A 71 9.66 2.06 -1.90
N GLY A 72 9.42 2.99 -2.83
CA GLY A 72 9.55 4.43 -2.61
C GLY A 72 8.35 5.09 -1.91
N VAL A 73 7.36 4.31 -1.48
CA VAL A 73 6.13 4.83 -0.85
C VAL A 73 6.04 4.36 0.60
N ILE A 74 5.68 5.28 1.49
CA ILE A 74 5.35 4.98 2.89
C ILE A 74 3.87 5.17 3.10
N VAL A 75 3.26 4.24 3.80
CA VAL A 75 1.86 4.27 4.14
C VAL A 75 1.69 4.49 5.63
N PHE A 76 1.00 5.56 5.98
CA PHE A 76 0.65 5.90 7.35
C PHE A 76 -0.84 5.68 7.60
N TRP A 77 -1.16 5.19 8.78
CA TRP A 77 -2.50 5.27 9.33
C TRP A 77 -2.62 6.54 10.16
N VAL A 78 -3.65 7.32 9.87
CA VAL A 78 -4.02 8.48 10.66
C VAL A 78 -5.32 8.13 11.38
N ILE A 79 -5.18 7.83 12.67
CA ILE A 79 -6.26 7.31 13.50
C ILE A 79 -6.87 8.48 14.27
N HIS A 80 -8.10 8.86 13.93
CA HIS A 80 -8.81 9.92 14.64
C HIS A 80 -9.29 9.40 16.00
N LYS A 81 -9.29 10.26 17.03
CA LYS A 81 -9.67 9.89 18.41
C LYS A 81 -11.07 9.28 18.51
N ASP A 82 -11.99 9.74 17.67
CA ASP A 82 -13.38 9.24 17.61
C ASP A 82 -13.44 7.76 17.21
N ASP A 83 -12.44 7.26 16.46
CA ASP A 83 -12.39 5.88 15.99
C ASP A 83 -11.51 4.99 16.87
N LYS A 84 -10.73 5.58 17.78
CA LYS A 84 -9.86 4.83 18.70
C LYS A 84 -10.65 3.90 19.63
N ALA A 85 -11.93 4.21 19.86
CA ALA A 85 -12.84 3.40 20.67
C ALA A 85 -13.58 2.32 19.87
N SER A 86 -13.50 2.33 18.55
CA SER A 86 -14.23 1.41 17.68
C SER A 86 -13.46 0.09 17.54
N LEU A 87 -14.11 -1.02 17.92
CA LEU A 87 -13.56 -2.38 17.81
C LEU A 87 -13.42 -2.87 16.36
N ILE A 88 -14.01 -2.16 15.40
CA ILE A 88 -14.03 -2.55 13.99
C ILE A 88 -13.26 -1.49 13.21
N PRO A 89 -12.11 -1.84 12.59
CA PRO A 89 -11.42 -0.95 11.68
C PRO A 89 -12.23 -0.81 10.40
N GLY A 90 -12.96 0.29 10.25
CA GLY A 90 -13.79 0.56 9.07
C GLY A 90 -14.95 1.51 9.34
N GLY A 91 -15.12 2.53 8.51
CA GLY A 91 -16.25 3.47 8.55
C GLY A 91 -16.07 4.73 9.39
N GLY A 92 -14.88 4.96 9.93
CA GLY A 92 -14.54 6.10 10.79
C GLY A 92 -14.03 7.35 10.05
N LYS A 93 -13.62 8.36 10.82
CA LYS A 93 -12.87 9.53 10.29
C LYS A 93 -11.45 9.17 9.87
N SER A 94 -10.90 8.06 10.36
CA SER A 94 -9.53 7.61 10.15
C SER A 94 -9.23 7.33 8.68
N ILE A 95 -7.98 7.65 8.28
CA ILE A 95 -7.53 7.58 6.90
C ILE A 95 -6.18 6.88 6.77
N GLU A 96 -5.93 6.31 5.60
CA GLU A 96 -4.62 5.84 5.16
C GLU A 96 -4.01 6.88 4.22
N VAL A 97 -2.79 7.32 4.53
CA VAL A 97 -2.06 8.34 3.75
C VAL A 97 -0.81 7.72 3.13
N TYR A 98 -0.64 7.93 1.84
CA TYR A 98 0.50 7.43 1.07
C TYR A 98 1.45 8.59 0.78
N VAL A 99 2.70 8.44 1.16
CA VAL A 99 3.76 9.42 0.97
C VAL A 99 4.80 8.89 0.01
N ASP A 100 5.06 9.61 -1.07
CA ASP A 100 6.23 9.39 -1.91
C ASP A 100 7.49 9.92 -1.20
N GLN A 101 8.45 9.05 -0.91
CA GLN A 101 9.67 9.38 -0.19
C GLN A 101 10.65 10.24 -1.00
N LYS A 102 10.61 10.11 -2.32
CA LYS A 102 11.52 10.81 -3.23
C LYS A 102 11.04 12.24 -3.45
N GLU A 103 9.74 12.40 -3.68
CA GLU A 103 9.12 13.70 -3.88
C GLU A 103 8.76 14.41 -2.57
N MET A 104 8.76 13.69 -1.45
CA MET A 104 8.34 14.20 -0.13
C MET A 104 6.93 14.80 -0.18
N LYS A 105 5.99 14.04 -0.75
CA LYS A 105 4.61 14.48 -0.97
C LYS A 105 3.61 13.38 -0.68
N ILE A 106 2.42 13.79 -0.26
CA ILE A 106 1.27 12.89 -0.16
C ILE A 106 0.70 12.70 -1.55
N ILE A 107 0.65 11.45 -2.00
CA ILE A 107 0.23 11.07 -3.34
C ILE A 107 -1.14 10.42 -3.39
N LYS A 108 -1.64 9.94 -2.23
CA LYS A 108 -2.93 9.27 -2.14
C LYS A 108 -3.44 9.27 -0.70
N GLU A 109 -4.76 9.32 -0.58
CA GLU A 109 -5.50 9.15 0.66
C GLU A 109 -6.62 8.12 0.45
N LEU A 110 -6.86 7.26 1.44
CA LEU A 110 -8.00 6.35 1.48
C LEU A 110 -8.71 6.46 2.83
N ALA A 111 -10.04 6.57 2.82
CA ALA A 111 -10.83 6.42 4.04
C ALA A 111 -10.92 4.95 4.44
N PHE A 112 -10.94 4.66 5.74
CA PHE A 112 -11.21 3.31 6.22
C PHE A 112 -12.67 2.94 5.93
N GLN A 113 -12.90 1.82 5.24
CA GLN A 113 -14.24 1.33 4.87
C GLN A 113 -14.75 0.30 5.87
#